data_AF-A0AAD7Q3L0-F1
#
_entry.id   AF-A0AAD7Q3L0-F1
#
_cell.length_a   1.000
_cell.length_b   1.000
_cell.length_c   1.000
_cell.angle_alpha   90.00
_cell.angle_beta   90.00
_cell.angle_gamma   90.00
#
_symmetry.space_group_name_H-M   'P 1'
#
loop_
_entity.id
_entity.type
_entity.pdbx_description
1 polymer ?
#
loop_
_entity_poly.entity_id
_entity_poly.type
_entity_poly.pdbx_seq_one_letter_code
_entity_poly.pdbx_strand_id
1 'polypeptide(L)'
;MASSSEDARFRYCECGAAAIVSTAWTEENAGRRFFGCPNFWNGHPCNYFEWVDGPFSLRGRQVILEERKIIRCLHNVLEQRMREILQQEKTISQLDDELEWWRKQGKRTRFITLATVLVVGCLGSWGQTHRHM
;
A
#
# COMPACT_ATOMS: atom_id res chain seq x y z
N MET A 1 -44.35 34.35 -3.83
CA MET A 1 -44.65 33.36 -2.77
C MET A 1 -43.73 32.18 -3.02
N ALA A 2 -42.92 31.86 -2.01
CA ALA A 2 -41.59 31.27 -2.16
C ALA A 2 -41.58 29.77 -2.49
N SER A 3 -40.57 29.39 -3.28
CA SER A 3 -39.74 28.18 -3.14
C SER A 3 -40.29 27.13 -2.18
N SER A 4 -40.95 26.08 -2.68
CA SER A 4 -41.61 25.09 -1.80
C SER A 4 -41.32 23.63 -2.13
N SER A 5 -40.23 23.30 -2.81
CA SER A 5 -39.89 21.87 -3.04
C SER A 5 -38.41 21.51 -2.99
N GLU A 6 -37.49 22.47 -3.14
CA GLU A 6 -36.06 22.18 -3.08
C GLU A 6 -35.45 22.42 -1.69
N ASP A 7 -35.96 23.40 -0.92
CA ASP A 7 -35.54 23.64 0.47
C ASP A 7 -35.87 22.46 1.40
N ALA A 8 -36.88 21.66 1.09
CA ALA A 8 -37.24 20.47 1.89
C ALA A 8 -36.18 19.35 1.85
N ARG A 9 -35.20 19.42 0.93
CA ARG A 9 -34.11 18.44 0.85
C ARG A 9 -32.89 18.82 1.69
N PHE A 10 -32.77 20.09 2.08
CA PHE A 10 -31.65 20.58 2.87
C PHE A 10 -32.06 20.77 4.32
N ARG A 11 -31.45 20.00 5.23
CA ARG A 11 -31.57 20.25 6.66
C ARG A 11 -30.55 21.29 7.07
N TYR A 12 -30.99 22.34 7.74
CA TYR A 12 -30.12 23.39 8.26
C TYR A 12 -29.97 23.22 9.77
N CYS A 13 -28.78 23.51 10.26
CA CYS A 13 -28.46 23.51 11.69
C CYS A 13 -28.95 24.80 12.35
N GLU A 14 -28.95 24.82 13.68
CA GLU A 14 -29.28 26.01 14.48
C GLU A 14 -28.33 27.19 14.22
N CYS A 15 -27.09 26.92 13.76
CA CYS A 15 -26.14 27.96 13.35
C CYS A 15 -26.34 28.46 11.91
N GLY A 16 -27.38 28.01 11.20
CA GLY A 16 -27.68 28.40 9.81
C GLY A 16 -26.87 27.67 8.73
N ALA A 17 -25.89 26.84 9.12
CA ALA A 17 -25.15 26.00 8.18
C ALA A 17 -25.99 24.81 7.67
N ALA A 18 -25.74 24.35 6.45
CA ALA A 18 -26.34 23.11 5.95
C ALA A 18 -25.76 21.89 6.69
N ALA A 19 -26.65 21.04 7.22
CA ALA A 19 -26.28 19.82 7.89
C ALA A 19 -25.77 18.77 6.88
N ILE A 20 -24.75 18.00 7.28
CA ILE A 20 -24.14 16.97 6.46
C ILE A 20 -24.61 15.58 6.90
N VAL A 21 -24.82 14.67 5.95
CA VAL A 21 -25.14 13.28 6.27
C VAL A 21 -23.85 12.52 6.56
N SER A 22 -23.76 11.93 7.75
CA SER A 22 -22.66 11.08 8.21
C SER A 22 -23.20 9.72 8.64
N THR A 23 -22.31 8.72 8.69
CA THR A 23 -22.66 7.37 9.16
C THR A 23 -22.07 7.14 10.54
N ALA A 24 -22.91 6.73 11.49
CA ALA A 24 -22.47 6.35 12.82
C ALA A 24 -21.78 4.98 12.77
N TRP A 25 -20.69 4.86 13.51
CA TRP A 25 -19.87 3.65 13.56
C TRP A 25 -19.62 3.16 15.00
N THR A 26 -20.38 3.67 15.96
CA THR A 26 -20.44 3.15 17.32
C THR A 26 -21.09 1.77 17.32
N GLU A 27 -20.82 0.96 18.35
CA GLU A 27 -21.37 -0.38 18.42
C GLU A 27 -22.90 -0.41 18.35
N GLU A 28 -23.56 0.58 18.96
CA GLU A 28 -25.02 0.64 19.01
C GLU A 28 -25.68 1.09 17.70
N ASN A 29 -25.01 1.99 16.96
CA ASN A 29 -25.59 2.68 15.79
C ASN A 29 -24.80 2.42 14.50
N ALA A 30 -24.03 1.33 14.43
CA ALA A 30 -23.17 1.02 13.29
C ALA A 30 -23.96 0.99 11.96
N GLY A 31 -23.48 1.77 10.98
CA GLY A 31 -24.09 1.87 9.66
C GLY A 31 -25.29 2.82 9.58
N ARG A 32 -25.76 3.38 10.70
CA ARG A 32 -26.94 4.25 10.72
C ARG A 32 -26.57 5.68 10.35
N ARG A 33 -27.27 6.30 9.41
CA ARG A 33 -26.96 7.67 8.98
C ARG A 33 -27.64 8.71 9.87
N PHE A 34 -26.96 9.84 10.07
CA PHE A 34 -27.46 11.02 10.77
C PHE A 34 -27.07 12.31 10.04
N PHE A 35 -27.87 13.35 10.18
CA PHE A 35 -27.50 14.72 9.88
C PHE A 35 -26.74 15.30 11.08
N GLY A 36 -25.57 15.89 10.82
CA GLY A 36 -24.77 16.58 11.81
C GLY A 36 -24.33 17.95 11.33
N CYS A 37 -24.08 18.87 12.26
CA CYS A 37 -23.53 20.17 11.90
C CYS A 37 -22.04 20.06 11.50
N PRO A 38 -21.61 20.66 10.37
CA PRO A 38 -20.20 20.71 10.01
C PRO A 38 -19.35 21.51 11.02
N ASN A 39 -19.97 22.46 11.75
CA ASN A 39 -19.31 23.28 12.77
C ASN A 39 -19.26 22.62 14.16
N PHE A 40 -19.51 21.31 14.27
CA PHE A 40 -19.51 20.60 15.56
C PHE A 40 -18.16 20.66 16.29
N TRP A 41 -17.03 20.74 15.56
CA TRP A 41 -15.68 20.75 16.15
C TRP A 41 -15.07 22.15 16.33
N ASN A 42 -15.85 23.22 16.11
CA ASN A 42 -15.37 24.59 16.19
C ASN A 42 -15.44 25.14 17.64
N GLY A 43 -14.76 26.26 17.92
CA GLY A 43 -14.72 26.86 19.27
C GLY A 43 -16.09 27.25 19.87
N HIS A 44 -17.11 27.38 19.02
CA HIS A 44 -18.51 27.45 19.43
C HIS A 44 -19.28 26.30 18.72
N PRO A 45 -19.28 25.09 19.30
CA PRO A 45 -19.81 23.91 18.63
C PRO A 45 -21.33 24.00 18.50
N CYS A 46 -21.84 23.77 17.29
CA CYS A 46 -23.26 23.58 17.06
C CYS A 46 -23.58 22.08 17.14
N ASN A 47 -24.42 21.69 18.08
CA ASN A 47 -24.73 20.30 18.41
C ASN A 47 -25.94 19.74 17.65
N TYR A 48 -26.33 20.36 16.52
CA TYR A 48 -27.43 19.87 15.71
C TYR A 48 -27.18 18.43 15.26
N PHE A 49 -28.14 17.56 15.55
CA PHE A 49 -28.10 16.13 15.27
C PHE A 49 -29.51 15.59 14.97
N GLU A 50 -29.66 14.80 13.91
CA GLU A 50 -30.93 14.14 13.59
C GLU A 50 -30.68 12.80 12.89
N TRP A 51 -31.37 11.73 13.29
CA TRP A 51 -31.25 10.44 12.60
C TRP A 51 -31.94 10.46 11.23
N VAL A 52 -31.26 9.97 10.18
CA VAL A 52 -31.86 9.75 8.86
C VAL A 52 -32.60 8.42 8.83
N ASP A 53 -31.91 7.37 9.27
CA ASP A 53 -32.41 6.01 9.24
C ASP A 53 -32.98 5.62 10.60
N GLY A 54 -33.89 4.65 10.64
CA GLY A 54 -34.26 3.96 11.88
C GLY A 54 -33.11 3.13 12.45
N PRO A 55 -33.21 2.67 13.71
CA PRO A 55 -32.23 1.72 14.25
C PRO A 55 -32.29 0.40 13.47
N PHE A 56 -31.12 -0.21 13.24
CA PHE A 56 -31.06 -1.57 12.71
C PHE A 56 -31.53 -2.59 13.74
N SER A 57 -31.97 -3.75 13.28
CA SER A 57 -32.17 -4.91 14.17
C SER A 57 -30.85 -5.33 14.82
N LEU A 58 -30.93 -6.01 15.97
CA LEU A 58 -29.75 -6.57 16.64
C LEU A 58 -28.89 -7.40 15.68
N ARG A 59 -29.54 -8.22 14.84
CA ARG A 59 -28.87 -9.04 13.83
C ARG A 59 -28.19 -8.20 12.75
N GLY A 60 -28.87 -7.19 12.21
CA GLY A 60 -28.30 -6.32 11.18
C GLY A 60 -27.05 -5.59 11.69
N ARG A 61 -27.12 -5.06 12.90
CA ARG A 61 -25.99 -4.42 13.58
C ARG A 61 -24.82 -5.37 13.83
N GLN A 62 -25.10 -6.60 14.29
CA GLN A 62 -24.06 -7.61 14.49
C GLN A 62 -23.33 -7.92 13.18
N VAL A 63 -24.07 -8.13 12.08
CA VAL A 63 -23.47 -8.38 10.76
C VAL A 63 -22.57 -7.21 10.35
N ILE A 64 -23.05 -5.96 10.44
CA ILE A 64 -22.25 -4.77 10.08
C ILE A 64 -20.94 -4.71 10.88
N LEU A 65 -20.98 -4.98 12.18
CA LEU A 65 -19.79 -4.95 13.03
C LEU A 65 -18.81 -6.08 12.71
N GLU A 66 -19.29 -7.30 12.49
CA GLU A 66 -18.43 -8.43 12.12
C GLU A 66 -17.78 -8.23 10.74
N GLU A 67 -18.55 -7.79 9.74
CA GLU A 67 -18.01 -7.46 8.42
C GLU A 67 -16.92 -6.38 8.51
N ARG A 68 -17.13 -5.33 9.33
CA ARG A 68 -16.13 -4.29 9.55
C ARG A 68 -14.84 -4.85 10.15
N LYS A 69 -14.92 -5.83 11.07
CA LYS A 69 -13.73 -6.50 11.63
C LYS A 69 -13.00 -7.29 10.55
N ILE A 70 -13.74 -8.05 9.73
CA ILE A 70 -13.18 -8.83 8.62
C ILE A 70 -12.50 -7.92 7.61
N ILE A 71 -13.15 -6.84 7.17
CA ILE A 71 -12.59 -5.87 6.22
C ILE A 71 -11.29 -5.26 6.78
N ARG A 72 -11.28 -4.87 8.06
CA ARG A 72 -10.07 -4.35 8.71
C ARG A 72 -8.94 -5.38 8.73
N CYS A 73 -9.26 -6.63 9.09
CA CYS A 73 -8.30 -7.73 9.09
C CYS A 73 -7.73 -7.95 7.69
N LEU A 74 -8.60 -8.03 6.68
CA LEU A 74 -8.22 -8.22 5.29
C LEU A 74 -7.33 -7.08 4.78
N HIS A 75 -7.68 -5.84 5.10
CA HIS A 75 -6.85 -4.67 4.76
C HIS A 75 -5.43 -4.80 5.34
N ASN A 76 -5.30 -5.15 6.62
CA ASN A 76 -4.00 -5.34 7.27
C ASN A 76 -3.18 -6.47 6.62
N VAL A 77 -3.84 -7.58 6.26
CA VAL A 77 -3.19 -8.70 5.56
C VAL A 77 -2.72 -8.25 4.17
N LEU A 78 -3.56 -7.54 3.41
CA LEU A 78 -3.20 -7.03 2.09
C LEU A 78 -2.01 -6.07 2.17
N GLU A 79 -2.02 -5.14 3.12
CA GLU A 79 -0.88 -4.24 3.35
C GLU A 79 0.40 -5.00 3.72
N GLN A 80 0.30 -6.03 4.56
CA GLN A 80 1.45 -6.86 4.91
C GLN A 80 2.00 -7.60 3.69
N ARG A 81 1.14 -8.25 2.90
CA ARG A 81 1.54 -8.93 1.68
C ARG A 81 2.18 -7.99 0.67
N MET A 82 1.65 -6.77 0.54
CA MET A 82 2.24 -5.75 -0.32
C MET A 82 3.67 -5.40 0.12
N ARG A 83 3.91 -5.23 1.43
CA ARG A 83 5.26 -5.00 1.97
C ARG A 83 6.19 -6.19 1.72
N GLU A 84 5.70 -7.42 1.87
CA GLU A 84 6.48 -8.63 1.59
C GLU A 84 6.89 -8.72 0.11
N ILE A 85 5.97 -8.44 -0.82
CA ILE A 85 6.25 -8.44 -2.27
C ILE A 85 7.32 -7.40 -2.60
N LEU A 86 7.16 -6.16 -2.13
CA LEU A 86 8.14 -5.08 -2.38
C LEU A 86 9.53 -5.44 -1.84
N GLN A 87 9.58 -6.09 -0.66
CA GLN A 87 10.83 -6.54 -0.09
C GLN A 87 11.47 -7.66 -0.92
N GLN A 88 10.67 -8.60 -1.42
CA GLN A 88 11.14 -9.66 -2.31
C GLN A 88 11.68 -9.10 -3.62
N GLU A 89 10.99 -8.14 -4.24
CA GLU A 89 11.47 -7.47 -5.46
C GLU A 89 12.84 -6.82 -5.24
N LYS A 90 13.03 -6.15 -4.09
CA LYS A 90 14.33 -5.58 -3.72
C LYS A 90 15.41 -6.66 -3.56
N THR A 91 15.10 -7.77 -2.89
CA THR A 91 16.03 -8.89 -2.74
C THR A 91 16.37 -9.54 -4.08
N ILE A 92 15.40 -9.70 -4.98
CA ILE A 92 15.63 -10.21 -6.34
C ILE A 92 16.58 -9.28 -7.10
N SER A 93 16.35 -7.97 -7.04
CA SER A 93 17.26 -6.99 -7.66
C SER A 93 18.69 -7.08 -7.12
N GLN A 94 18.85 -7.23 -5.81
CA GLN A 94 20.17 -7.38 -5.19
C GLN A 94 20.88 -8.67 -5.63
N LEU A 95 20.14 -9.78 -5.71
CA LEU A 95 20.69 -11.06 -6.18
C LEU A 95 21.06 -11.01 -7.66
N ASP A 96 20.30 -10.28 -8.50
CA ASP A 96 20.65 -10.09 -9.91
C ASP A 96 21.97 -9.32 -10.05
N ASP A 97 22.15 -8.23 -9.30
CA ASP A 97 23.40 -7.48 -9.25
C ASP A 97 24.59 -8.36 -8.80
N GLU A 98 24.39 -9.21 -7.78
CA GLU A 98 25.40 -10.18 -7.33
C GLU A 98 25.73 -11.21 -8.43
N LEU A 99 24.73 -11.78 -9.09
CA LEU A 99 24.91 -12.74 -10.18
C LEU A 99 25.67 -12.11 -11.36
N GLU A 100 25.35 -10.85 -11.70
CA GLU A 100 26.09 -10.11 -12.71
C GLU A 100 27.56 -9.92 -12.33
N TRP A 101 27.82 -9.56 -11.08
CA TRP A 101 29.18 -9.40 -10.56
C TRP A 101 29.96 -10.70 -10.68
N TRP A 102 29.40 -11.81 -10.19
CA TRP A 102 30.02 -13.14 -10.29
C TRP A 102 30.27 -13.55 -11.74
N ARG A 103 29.33 -13.27 -12.64
CA ARG A 103 29.50 -13.51 -14.08
C ARG A 103 30.68 -12.71 -14.66
N LYS A 104 30.83 -11.43 -14.29
CA LYS A 104 31.95 -10.57 -14.73
C LYS A 104 33.28 -11.09 -14.18
N GLN A 105 33.34 -11.47 -12.91
CA GLN A 105 34.53 -12.06 -12.30
C GLN A 105 34.93 -13.37 -12.97
N GLY A 106 33.99 -14.29 -13.17
CA GLY A 106 34.26 -15.55 -13.86
C GLY A 106 34.81 -15.36 -15.28
N LYS A 107 34.27 -14.39 -16.04
CA LYS A 107 34.81 -14.01 -17.36
C LYS A 107 36.24 -13.47 -17.26
N ARG A 108 36.52 -12.57 -16.31
CA ARG A 108 37.86 -12.01 -16.06
C ARG A 108 38.87 -13.09 -15.69
N THR A 109 38.53 -13.95 -14.74
CA THR A 109 39.39 -15.06 -14.31
C THR A 109 39.69 -16.00 -15.47
N ARG A 110 38.68 -16.39 -16.26
CA ARG A 110 38.87 -17.22 -17.48
C ARG A 110 39.82 -16.55 -18.48
N PHE A 111 39.66 -15.25 -18.73
CA PHE A 111 40.52 -14.50 -19.64
C PHE A 111 41.97 -14.47 -19.14
N ILE A 112 42.19 -14.18 -17.84
CA ILE A 112 43.52 -14.18 -17.23
C ILE A 112 44.16 -15.56 -17.31
N THR A 113 43.42 -16.63 -16.98
CA THR A 113 43.95 -18.00 -17.06
C THR A 113 44.29 -18.43 -18.49
N LEU A 114 43.51 -18.00 -19.50
CA LEU A 114 43.83 -18.28 -20.90
C LEU A 114 45.08 -17.52 -21.35
N ALA A 115 45.21 -16.24 -20.96
CA ALA A 115 46.37 -15.42 -21.27
C ALA A 115 47.66 -15.96 -20.63
N THR A 116 47.62 -16.42 -19.37
CA THR A 116 48.79 -17.02 -18.73
C THR A 116 49.23 -18.33 -19.38
N VAL A 117 48.29 -19.18 -19.79
CA VAL A 117 48.58 -20.41 -20.55
C VAL A 117 49.25 -20.09 -21.89
N LEU A 118 48.75 -19.10 -22.63
CA LEU A 118 49.34 -18.66 -23.90
C LEU A 118 50.78 -18.16 -23.73
N VAL A 119 51.04 -17.30 -22.73
CA VAL A 119 52.38 -16.76 -22.47
C VAL A 119 53.38 -17.86 -22.12
N VAL A 120 53.00 -18.80 -21.25
CA VAL A 120 53.86 -19.94 -20.89
C VAL A 120 54.14 -20.83 -22.12
N GLY A 121 53.13 -21.08 -22.96
CA GLY A 121 53.29 -21.84 -24.20
C GLY A 121 54.23 -21.16 -25.21
N CYS A 122 54.13 -19.85 -25.36
CA CYS A 122 55.03 -19.07 -26.22
C CYS A 122 56.47 -19.10 -25.71
N LEU A 123 56.70 -18.93 -24.40
CA LEU A 123 58.05 -18.98 -23.81
C LEU A 123 58.67 -20.39 -23.92
N GLY A 124 57.88 -21.45 -23.73
CA GLY A 124 58.34 -22.83 -23.90
C GLY A 124 58.72 -23.16 -25.35
N SER A 125 57.94 -22.69 -26.32
CA SER A 125 58.23 -22.87 -27.75
C SER A 125 59.48 -22.09 -28.18
N TRP A 126 59.63 -20.85 -27.68
CA TRP A 126 60.78 -20.00 -27.98
C TRP A 126 62.09 -20.58 -27.44
N GLY A 127 62.06 -21.18 -26.24
CA GLY A 127 63.19 -21.87 -25.63
C GLY A 127 63.60 -23.17 -26.33
N GLN A 128 62.68 -23.86 -27.02
CA GLN A 128 63.00 -25.03 -27.86
C GLN A 128 63.62 -24.61 -29.20
N THR A 129 63.14 -23.54 -29.83
CA THR A 129 63.72 -23.02 -31.08
C THR A 129 65.14 -22.46 -30.90
N HIS A 130 65.45 -21.84 -29.75
CA HIS A 130 66.79 -21.31 -29.47
C HIS A 130 67.80 -22.34 -28.93
N ARG A 131 67.35 -23.55 -28.59
CA ARG A 131 68.23 -24.64 -28.13
C ARG A 131 68.74 -25.52 -29.29
N HIS A 132 68.22 -25.31 -30.51
CA HIS A 132 68.60 -26.03 -31.73
C HIS A 132 69.34 -25.17 -32.78
N MET A 133 69.75 -23.95 -32.41
CA MET A 133 70.76 -23.16 -33.12
C MET A 133 72.07 -23.21 -32.34
#